data_AF-A0A2H0TQG7-F1
#
_entry.id   AF-A0A2H0TQG7-F1
#
_cell.length_a   1.000
_cell.length_b   1.000
_cell.length_c   1.000
_cell.angle_alpha   90.00
_cell.angle_beta   90.00
_cell.angle_gamma   90.00
#
_symmetry.space_group_name_H-M   'P 1'
#
loop_
_entity.id
_entity.type
_entity.pdbx_description
1 polymer ?
#
loop_
_entity_poly.entity_id
_entity_poly.type
_entity_poly.pdbx_seq_one_letter_code
_entity_poly.pdbx_strand_id
1 'polypeptide(L)'
;MKITTDFVQKHPDLFRFQRAEHVFPHDKFLDKFFIQYISKRVTPNQVTGLRFFLTPFVVYIISVGAYIPGIVLFLFAAFTDALDGSLARTRNKITKFGMIIDPLADKLLVGSVVLLVVLQNFHILLGIAVLGIEIIFILTAMIAKIRFNTIRAANRWGKIKMILQVLAVFITLLALVIQSPALMTYAAWAFGLAIGFAIMSLFSHGL
;
A
#
# COMPACT_ATOMS: atom_id res chain seq x y z
N MET A 1 12.78 15.18 20.71
CA MET A 1 12.45 16.38 19.91
C MET A 1 13.67 16.99 19.21
N LYS A 2 14.84 17.15 19.86
CA LYS A 2 16.09 17.67 19.22
C LYS A 2 16.55 16.90 17.97
N ILE A 3 16.56 15.56 18.02
CA ILE A 3 17.03 14.70 16.91
C ILE A 3 16.23 14.94 15.61
N THR A 4 14.93 15.15 15.74
CA THR A 4 14.03 15.38 14.59
C THR A 4 14.30 16.74 13.95
N THR A 5 14.58 17.76 14.77
CA THR A 5 14.90 19.13 14.30
C THR A 5 16.25 19.16 13.59
N ASP A 6 17.25 18.45 14.12
CA ASP A 6 18.59 18.37 13.53
C ASP A 6 18.58 17.64 12.18
N PHE A 7 17.78 16.57 12.04
CA PHE A 7 17.64 15.86 10.78
C PHE A 7 16.96 16.70 9.70
N VAL A 8 15.87 17.40 10.04
CA VAL A 8 15.16 18.30 9.12
C VAL A 8 16.06 19.46 8.67
N GLN A 9 16.89 19.99 9.58
CA GLN A 9 17.87 21.02 9.22
C GLN A 9 18.99 20.51 8.32
N LYS A 10 19.46 19.27 8.51
CA LYS A 10 20.51 18.66 7.67
C LYS A 10 20.02 18.23 6.28
N HIS A 11 18.73 17.89 6.14
CA HIS A 11 18.13 17.44 4.87
C HIS A 11 16.87 18.23 4.49
N PRO A 12 16.97 19.56 4.30
CA PRO A 12 15.81 20.40 4.04
C PRO A 12 15.16 20.12 2.67
N ASP A 13 15.92 19.56 1.73
CA ASP A 13 15.43 19.22 0.39
C ASP A 13 14.42 18.07 0.41
N LEU A 14 14.44 17.22 1.45
CA LEU A 14 13.48 16.13 1.61
C LEU A 14 12.05 16.61 1.88
N PHE A 15 11.92 17.78 2.53
CA PHE A 15 10.65 18.32 3.02
C PHE A 15 10.12 19.48 2.16
N ARG A 16 10.82 19.86 1.09
CA ARG A 16 10.34 20.89 0.15
C ARG A 16 9.19 20.36 -0.70
N PHE A 17 8.11 21.13 -0.78
CA PHE A 17 6.98 20.82 -1.64
C PHE A 17 7.32 21.05 -3.11
N GLN A 18 6.92 20.11 -3.95
CA GLN A 18 7.05 20.14 -5.39
C GLN A 18 5.68 20.00 -6.05
N ARG A 19 5.53 20.60 -7.23
CA ARG A 19 4.31 20.50 -8.05
C ARG A 19 4.23 19.12 -8.70
N ALA A 20 3.00 18.66 -8.93
CA ALA A 20 2.78 17.43 -9.67
C ALA A 20 2.99 17.66 -11.17
N GLU A 21 3.75 16.79 -11.83
CA GLU A 21 3.90 16.79 -13.29
C GLU A 21 2.61 16.33 -13.98
N HIS A 22 1.90 15.37 -13.37
CA HIS A 22 0.68 14.81 -13.92
C HIS A 22 -0.35 14.52 -12.82
N VAL A 23 -1.61 14.85 -13.09
CA VAL A 23 -2.77 14.55 -12.24
C VAL A 23 -3.67 13.58 -12.99
N PHE A 24 -3.90 12.40 -12.42
CA PHE A 24 -4.68 11.34 -13.04
C PHE A 24 -6.20 11.58 -12.91
N PRO A 25 -7.04 10.94 -13.75
CA PRO A 25 -8.49 11.06 -13.65
C PRO A 25 -9.06 10.67 -12.27
N HIS A 26 -8.50 9.63 -11.65
CA HIS A 26 -8.91 9.20 -10.31
C HIS A 26 -8.56 10.22 -9.23
N ASP A 27 -7.49 11.01 -9.41
CA ASP A 27 -7.13 12.09 -8.48
C ASP A 27 -8.21 13.18 -8.49
N LYS A 28 -8.71 13.55 -9.69
CA LYS A 28 -9.80 14.54 -9.83
C LYS A 28 -11.11 14.03 -9.25
N PHE A 29 -11.39 12.74 -9.41
CA PHE A 29 -12.54 12.10 -8.78
C PHE A 29 -12.43 12.17 -7.25
N LEU A 30 -11.30 11.72 -6.70
CA LEU A 30 -11.06 11.77 -5.26
C LEU A 30 -11.05 13.21 -4.74
N ASP A 31 -10.61 14.18 -5.55
CA ASP A 31 -10.66 15.59 -5.19
C ASP A 31 -12.08 16.09 -4.99
N LYS A 32 -12.92 15.82 -5.99
CA LYS A 32 -14.32 16.21 -6.02
C LYS A 32 -15.15 15.51 -4.93
N PHE A 33 -14.86 14.27 -4.58
CA PHE A 33 -15.70 13.53 -3.63
C PHE A 33 -15.17 13.53 -2.20
N PHE A 34 -13.86 13.63 -1.99
CA PHE A 34 -13.26 13.46 -0.66
C PHE A 34 -12.32 14.60 -0.28
N ILE A 35 -11.33 14.94 -1.10
CA ILE A 35 -10.23 15.86 -0.70
C ILE A 35 -10.73 17.29 -0.51
N GLN A 36 -11.75 17.74 -1.24
CA GLN A 36 -12.33 19.07 -1.02
C GLN A 36 -12.89 19.26 0.40
N TYR A 37 -13.31 18.18 1.07
CA TYR A 37 -13.80 18.20 2.44
C TYR A 37 -12.68 18.10 3.48
N ILE A 38 -11.49 17.63 3.08
CA ILE A 38 -10.32 17.54 3.96
C ILE A 38 -9.74 18.93 4.16
N SER A 39 -9.45 19.33 5.40
CA SER A 39 -8.82 20.63 5.69
C SER A 39 -7.51 20.83 4.90
N LYS A 40 -7.27 22.06 4.42
CA LYS A 40 -6.02 22.43 3.72
C LYS A 40 -4.75 22.28 4.58
N ARG A 41 -4.93 22.17 5.91
CA ARG A 41 -3.87 21.94 6.90
C ARG A 41 -3.33 20.50 6.89
N VAL A 42 -4.15 19.53 6.47
CA VAL A 42 -3.73 18.12 6.41
C VAL A 42 -2.73 17.94 5.28
N THR A 43 -1.55 17.42 5.61
CA THR A 43 -0.50 17.10 4.64
C THR A 43 -0.56 15.62 4.25
N PRO A 44 -0.10 15.25 3.03
CA PRO A 44 0.02 13.85 2.63
C PRO A 44 0.79 13.01 3.66
N ASN A 45 1.94 13.51 4.12
CA ASN A 45 2.78 12.83 5.11
C ASN A 45 2.07 12.54 6.45
N GLN A 46 1.09 13.36 6.86
CA GLN A 46 0.28 13.10 8.05
C GLN A 46 -0.67 11.93 7.83
N VAL A 47 -1.23 11.80 6.62
CA VAL A 47 -2.09 10.66 6.25
C VAL A 47 -1.27 9.38 6.18
N THR A 48 -0.06 9.43 5.63
CA THR A 48 0.89 8.30 5.67
C THR A 48 1.26 7.92 7.10
N GLY A 49 1.55 8.91 7.96
CA GLY A 49 1.85 8.68 9.38
C GLY A 49 0.68 8.05 10.13
N LEU A 50 -0.56 8.47 9.82
CA LEU A 50 -1.76 7.82 10.34
C LEU A 50 -1.82 6.35 9.89
N ARG A 51 -1.54 6.04 8.62
CA ARG A 51 -1.50 4.64 8.14
C ARG A 51 -0.52 3.80 8.93
N PHE A 52 0.72 4.29 9.11
CA PHE A 52 1.73 3.62 9.94
C PHE A 52 1.22 3.32 11.35
N PHE A 53 0.52 4.27 11.96
CA PHE A 53 -0.06 4.10 13.29
C PHE A 53 -1.20 3.07 13.27
N LEU A 54 -2.06 3.06 12.25
CA LEU A 54 -3.21 2.15 12.15
C LEU A 54 -2.83 0.70 11.83
N THR A 55 -1.77 0.47 11.04
CA THR A 55 -1.33 -0.88 10.63
C THR A 55 -1.23 -1.89 11.79
N PRO A 56 -0.55 -1.62 12.92
CA PRO A 56 -0.49 -2.59 14.03
C PRO A 56 -1.85 -2.89 14.64
N PHE A 57 -2.78 -1.92 14.68
CA PHE A 57 -4.15 -2.17 15.15
C PHE A 57 -4.93 -3.04 14.18
N VAL A 58 -4.79 -2.83 12.87
CA VAL A 58 -5.39 -3.70 11.85
C VAL A 58 -4.92 -5.14 12.04
N VAL A 59 -3.60 -5.34 12.14
CA VAL A 59 -3.01 -6.67 12.34
C VAL A 59 -3.49 -7.30 13.65
N TYR A 60 -3.49 -6.53 14.75
CA TYR A 60 -3.95 -7.02 16.05
C TYR A 60 -5.42 -7.46 16.02
N ILE A 61 -6.32 -6.59 15.53
CA ILE A 61 -7.76 -6.87 15.47
C ILE A 61 -8.05 -8.12 14.63
N ILE A 62 -7.39 -8.26 13.48
CA ILE A 62 -7.54 -9.46 12.64
C ILE A 62 -6.99 -10.70 13.35
N SER A 63 -5.84 -10.58 14.03
CA SER A 63 -5.19 -11.71 14.71
C SER A 63 -6.00 -12.29 15.87
N VAL A 64 -6.83 -11.48 16.54
CA VAL A 64 -7.72 -11.92 17.61
C VAL A 64 -9.08 -12.42 17.10
N GLY A 65 -9.24 -12.54 15.78
CA GLY A 65 -10.46 -13.06 15.16
C GLY A 65 -11.61 -12.05 15.03
N ALA A 66 -11.37 -10.76 15.32
CA ALA A 66 -12.38 -9.72 15.18
C ALA A 66 -12.46 -9.23 13.72
N TYR A 67 -12.93 -10.11 12.82
CA TYR A 67 -12.80 -9.91 11.38
C TYR A 67 -13.63 -8.74 10.83
N ILE A 68 -14.85 -8.49 11.31
CA ILE A 68 -15.67 -7.34 10.87
C ILE A 68 -14.97 -6.00 11.12
N PRO A 69 -14.58 -5.64 12.35
CA PRO A 69 -13.84 -4.39 12.58
C PRO A 69 -12.47 -4.42 11.88
N GLY A 70 -11.85 -5.60 11.74
CA GLY A 70 -10.62 -5.78 10.96
C GLY A 70 -10.78 -5.39 9.49
N ILE A 71 -11.85 -5.83 8.84
CA ILE A 71 -12.20 -5.47 7.45
C ILE A 71 -12.38 -3.96 7.32
N VAL A 72 -13.19 -3.36 8.20
CA VAL A 72 -13.48 -1.93 8.16
C VAL A 72 -12.19 -1.12 8.30
N LEU A 73 -11.34 -1.47 9.28
CA LEU A 73 -10.10 -0.76 9.52
C LEU A 73 -9.07 -0.99 8.42
N PHE A 74 -8.97 -2.21 7.89
CA PHE A 74 -8.09 -2.54 6.77
C PHE A 74 -8.46 -1.74 5.51
N LEU A 75 -9.74 -1.76 5.12
CA LEU A 75 -10.20 -1.02 3.94
C LEU A 75 -10.05 0.48 4.13
N PHE A 76 -10.32 1.00 5.32
CA PHE A 76 -10.08 2.40 5.64
C PHE A 76 -8.58 2.75 5.50
N ALA A 77 -7.69 1.96 6.08
CA ALA A 77 -6.25 2.17 6.01
C ALA A 77 -5.72 2.06 4.56
N ALA A 78 -6.20 1.09 3.79
CA ALA A 78 -5.85 0.94 2.37
C ALA A 78 -6.39 2.11 1.52
N PHE A 79 -7.59 2.60 1.81
CA PHE A 79 -8.13 3.78 1.14
C PHE A 79 -7.32 5.05 1.44
N THR A 80 -6.73 5.18 2.63
CA THR A 80 -5.88 6.33 2.93
C THR A 80 -4.65 6.43 2.01
N ASP A 81 -4.18 5.32 1.42
CA ASP A 81 -3.06 5.29 0.46
C ASP A 81 -3.44 5.89 -0.89
N ALA A 82 -4.65 5.59 -1.37
CA ALA A 82 -5.17 6.26 -2.55
C ALA A 82 -5.36 7.77 -2.29
N LEU A 83 -5.78 8.12 -1.07
CA LEU A 83 -6.03 9.50 -0.67
C LEU A 83 -4.74 10.32 -0.52
N ASP A 84 -3.69 9.83 0.14
CA ASP A 84 -2.47 10.62 0.40
C ASP A 84 -1.74 10.98 -0.91
N GLY A 85 -1.64 10.04 -1.84
CA GLY A 85 -1.04 10.25 -3.16
C GLY A 85 -1.86 11.23 -3.99
N SER A 86 -3.18 11.10 -3.98
CA SER A 86 -4.08 12.03 -4.68
C SER A 86 -4.04 13.42 -4.04
N LEU A 87 -3.97 13.50 -2.71
CA LEU A 87 -3.83 14.74 -1.93
C LEU A 87 -2.52 15.46 -2.27
N ALA A 88 -1.42 14.72 -2.39
CA ALA A 88 -0.11 15.26 -2.76
C ALA A 88 -0.14 15.86 -4.17
N ARG A 89 -0.74 15.14 -5.13
CA ARG A 89 -0.81 15.55 -6.54
C ARG A 89 -1.73 16.75 -6.76
N THR A 90 -2.95 16.70 -6.22
CA THR A 90 -3.97 17.76 -6.39
C THR A 90 -3.58 19.06 -5.70
N ARG A 91 -2.92 18.98 -4.53
CA ARG A 91 -2.49 20.16 -3.77
C ARG A 91 -1.08 20.64 -4.11
N ASN A 92 -0.37 20.01 -5.05
CA ASN A 92 1.02 20.32 -5.37
C ASN A 92 1.94 20.30 -4.14
N LYS A 93 1.73 19.30 -3.28
CA LYS A 93 2.45 19.10 -2.01
C LYS A 93 3.23 17.78 -2.02
N ILE A 94 3.90 17.47 -3.13
CA ILE A 94 4.75 16.29 -3.23
C ILE A 94 6.07 16.58 -2.50
N THR A 95 6.52 15.65 -1.65
CA THR A 95 7.82 15.76 -0.96
C THR A 95 8.67 14.53 -1.25
N LYS A 96 9.99 14.69 -1.34
CA LYS A 96 10.90 13.53 -1.51
C LYS A 96 10.81 12.57 -0.34
N PHE A 97 10.57 13.08 0.87
CA PHE A 97 10.31 12.27 2.05
C PHE A 97 9.05 11.40 1.88
N GLY A 98 7.92 12.00 1.51
CA GLY A 98 6.67 11.28 1.24
C GLY A 98 6.86 10.20 0.17
N MET A 99 7.51 10.53 -0.95
CA MET A 99 7.80 9.56 -2.02
C MET A 99 8.58 8.31 -1.57
N ILE A 100 9.32 8.38 -0.45
CA ILE A 100 10.04 7.24 0.13
C ILE A 100 9.18 6.52 1.18
N ILE A 101 8.45 7.28 2.00
CA ILE A 101 7.72 6.76 3.16
C ILE A 101 6.37 6.17 2.76
N ASP A 102 5.70 6.71 1.73
CA ASP A 102 4.40 6.21 1.26
C ASP A 102 4.49 4.75 0.78
N PRO A 103 5.44 4.36 -0.11
CA PRO A 103 5.57 2.97 -0.53
C PRO A 103 6.00 2.02 0.60
N LEU A 104 6.65 2.54 1.64
CA LEU A 104 7.01 1.76 2.82
C LEU A 104 5.78 1.50 3.69
N ALA A 105 4.95 2.53 3.91
CA ALA A 105 3.69 2.43 4.66
C ALA A 105 2.72 1.43 4.01
N ASP A 106 2.58 1.54 2.68
CA ASP A 106 1.73 0.66 1.87
C ASP A 106 2.15 -0.81 1.99
N LYS A 107 3.45 -1.09 1.77
CA LYS A 107 3.99 -2.44 1.90
C LYS A 107 3.88 -3.00 3.32
N LEU A 108 3.97 -2.16 4.35
CA LEU A 108 3.76 -2.62 5.72
C LEU A 108 2.31 -2.98 5.97
N LEU A 109 1.35 -2.14 5.56
CA LEU A 109 -0.07 -2.46 5.74
C LEU A 109 -0.47 -3.72 4.96
N VAL A 110 -0.31 -3.69 3.64
CA VAL A 110 -0.76 -4.78 2.78
C VAL A 110 0.08 -6.03 3.05
N GLY A 111 1.40 -5.89 3.14
CA GLY A 111 2.31 -7.01 3.40
C GLY A 111 2.03 -7.70 4.73
N SER A 112 1.85 -6.98 5.84
CA SER A 112 1.56 -7.58 7.15
C SER A 112 0.20 -8.26 7.20
N VAL A 113 -0.84 -7.67 6.61
CA VAL A 113 -2.19 -8.28 6.62
C VAL A 113 -2.26 -9.48 5.69
N VAL A 114 -1.69 -9.40 4.49
CA VAL A 114 -1.58 -10.53 3.56
C VAL A 114 -0.82 -11.68 4.22
N LEU A 115 0.30 -11.39 4.86
CA LEU A 115 1.08 -12.38 5.61
C LEU A 115 0.25 -13.10 6.67
N LEU A 116 -0.39 -12.33 7.54
CA LEU A 116 -1.22 -12.86 8.62
C LEU A 116 -2.32 -13.78 8.06
N VAL A 117 -3.05 -13.28 7.07
CA VAL A 117 -4.19 -13.97 6.48
C VAL A 117 -3.77 -15.22 5.72
N VAL A 118 -2.70 -15.15 4.93
CA VAL A 118 -2.24 -16.28 4.11
C VAL A 118 -1.67 -17.41 4.99
N LEU A 119 -0.83 -17.07 5.97
CA LEU A 119 -0.20 -18.08 6.84
C LEU A 119 -1.19 -18.79 7.77
N GLN A 120 -2.29 -18.12 8.14
CA GLN A 120 -3.30 -18.72 9.03
C GLN A 120 -4.35 -19.55 8.28
N ASN A 121 -4.65 -19.23 7.03
CA ASN A 121 -5.86 -19.74 6.36
C ASN A 121 -5.61 -20.52 5.06
N PHE A 122 -4.38 -20.50 4.53
CA PHE A 122 -4.05 -21.16 3.27
C PHE A 122 -2.84 -22.08 3.41
N HIS A 123 -2.62 -22.88 2.36
CA HIS A 123 -1.45 -23.75 2.29
C HIS A 123 -0.15 -22.93 2.27
N ILE A 124 0.87 -23.43 2.97
CA ILE A 124 2.16 -22.72 3.17
C ILE A 124 2.84 -22.31 1.86
N LEU A 125 2.66 -23.10 0.79
CA LEU A 125 3.21 -22.78 -0.54
C LEU A 125 2.66 -21.45 -1.10
N LEU A 126 1.39 -21.14 -0.86
CA LEU A 126 0.82 -19.85 -1.26
C LEU A 126 1.46 -18.71 -0.45
N GLY A 127 1.64 -18.91 0.86
CA GLY A 127 2.36 -17.97 1.74
C GLY A 127 3.76 -17.65 1.24
N ILE A 128 4.54 -18.69 0.92
CA ILE A 128 5.89 -18.55 0.38
C ILE A 128 5.88 -17.82 -0.96
N ALA A 129 4.94 -18.14 -1.86
CA ALA A 129 4.87 -17.50 -3.18
C ALA A 129 4.54 -16.00 -3.08
N VAL A 130 3.54 -15.64 -2.27
CA VAL A 130 3.15 -14.24 -2.07
C VAL A 130 4.29 -13.45 -1.42
N LEU A 131 4.91 -14.00 -0.37
CA LEU A 131 6.08 -13.40 0.28
C LEU A 131 7.27 -13.22 -0.65
N GLY A 132 7.62 -14.27 -1.40
CA GLY A 132 8.75 -14.25 -2.31
C GLY A 132 8.62 -13.13 -3.33
N ILE A 133 7.41 -12.93 -3.86
CA ILE A 133 7.13 -11.83 -4.78
C ILE A 133 7.28 -10.46 -4.13
N GLU A 134 6.79 -10.25 -2.91
CA GLU A 134 6.98 -8.96 -2.23
C GLU A 134 8.47 -8.64 -2.02
N ILE A 135 9.24 -9.65 -1.59
CA ILE A 135 10.69 -9.51 -1.40
C ILE A 135 11.37 -9.18 -2.73
N ILE A 136 11.04 -9.89 -3.82
CA ILE A 136 11.58 -9.62 -5.15
C ILE A 136 11.26 -8.18 -5.59
N PHE A 137 10.05 -7.68 -5.34
CA PHE A 137 9.67 -6.29 -5.66
C PHE A 137 10.46 -5.26 -4.84
N ILE A 138 10.73 -5.54 -3.56
CA ILE A 138 11.56 -4.67 -2.72
C ILE A 138 13.00 -4.66 -3.23
N LEU A 139 13.57 -5.84 -3.50
CA LEU A 139 14.95 -5.99 -3.97
C LEU A 139 15.15 -5.34 -5.34
N THR A 140 14.26 -5.57 -6.29
CA THR A 140 14.35 -4.96 -7.63
C THR A 140 14.23 -3.44 -7.57
N ALA A 141 13.33 -2.90 -6.75
CA ALA A 141 13.24 -1.45 -6.54
C ALA A 141 14.52 -0.88 -5.92
N MET A 142 15.12 -1.59 -4.95
CA MET A 142 16.37 -1.19 -4.31
C MET A 142 17.55 -1.23 -5.29
N ILE A 143 17.68 -2.29 -6.09
CA ILE A 143 18.72 -2.42 -7.12
C ILE A 143 18.56 -1.32 -8.17
N ALA A 144 17.34 -1.05 -8.63
CA ALA A 144 17.08 0.01 -9.61
C ALA A 144 17.53 1.39 -9.12
N LYS A 145 17.27 1.69 -7.84
CA LYS A 145 17.71 2.93 -7.20
C LYS A 145 19.23 3.01 -7.10
N ILE A 146 19.90 1.94 -6.67
CA ILE A 146 21.35 1.94 -6.47
C ILE A 146 22.13 1.96 -7.80
N ARG A 147 21.68 1.17 -8.78
CA ARG A 147 22.44 0.95 -10.03
C ARG A 147 22.11 1.96 -11.11
N PHE A 148 20.87 2.41 -11.19
CA PHE A 148 20.39 3.26 -12.28
C PHE A 148 19.93 4.64 -11.81
N ASN A 149 19.96 4.92 -10.50
CA ASN A 149 19.44 6.15 -9.90
C ASN A 149 18.01 6.51 -10.35
N THR A 150 17.23 5.49 -10.73
CA THR A 150 15.84 5.65 -11.16
C THR A 150 14.91 5.22 -10.04
N ILE A 151 13.88 6.03 -9.80
CA ILE A 151 12.77 5.65 -8.93
C ILE A 151 11.73 4.98 -9.83
N ARG A 152 11.59 3.66 -9.73
CA ARG A 152 10.58 2.92 -10.50
C ARG A 152 9.18 3.34 -10.05
N ALA A 153 8.49 4.10 -10.90
CA ALA A 153 7.07 4.38 -10.74
C ALA A 153 6.26 3.08 -10.93
N ALA A 154 5.18 2.92 -10.16
CA ALA A 154 4.31 1.75 -10.26
C ALA A 154 3.64 1.66 -11.65
N ASN A 155 3.94 0.59 -12.39
CA ASN A 155 3.34 0.34 -13.70
C ASN A 155 1.87 -0.14 -13.55
N ARG A 156 1.16 -0.26 -14.67
CA ARG A 156 -0.23 -0.71 -14.67
C ARG A 156 -0.41 -2.10 -14.04
N TRP A 157 0.53 -3.02 -14.29
CA TRP A 157 0.50 -4.38 -13.77
C TRP A 157 0.70 -4.46 -12.25
N GLY A 158 1.61 -3.68 -11.70
CA GLY A 158 1.84 -3.55 -10.27
C GLY A 158 0.63 -2.94 -9.56
N LYS A 159 -0.06 -1.98 -10.19
CA LYS A 159 -1.34 -1.47 -9.68
C LYS A 159 -2.43 -2.54 -9.65
N ILE A 160 -2.55 -3.34 -10.72
CA ILE A 160 -3.51 -4.44 -10.77
C ILE A 160 -3.20 -5.48 -9.69
N LYS A 161 -1.92 -5.88 -9.53
CA LYS A 161 -1.48 -6.76 -8.44
C LYS A 161 -1.95 -6.24 -7.08
N MET A 162 -1.69 -4.96 -6.78
CA MET A 162 -2.07 -4.38 -5.49
C MET A 162 -3.59 -4.41 -5.26
N ILE A 163 -4.38 -4.07 -6.28
CA ILE A 163 -5.85 -4.16 -6.22
C ILE A 163 -6.30 -5.60 -5.94
N LEU A 164 -5.70 -6.58 -6.63
CA LEU A 164 -6.01 -7.99 -6.42
C LEU A 164 -5.62 -8.49 -5.02
N GLN A 165 -4.50 -8.02 -4.44
CA GLN A 165 -4.12 -8.37 -3.08
C GLN A 165 -5.07 -7.80 -2.03
N VAL A 166 -5.45 -6.53 -2.16
CA VAL A 166 -6.43 -5.90 -1.28
C VAL A 166 -7.77 -6.64 -1.37
N LEU A 167 -8.20 -6.98 -2.60
CA LEU A 167 -9.42 -7.75 -2.83
C LEU A 167 -9.33 -9.17 -2.25
N ALA A 168 -8.20 -9.85 -2.43
CA ALA A 168 -7.97 -11.19 -1.89
C ALA A 168 -8.07 -11.21 -0.37
N VAL A 169 -7.42 -10.26 0.31
CA VAL A 169 -7.52 -10.09 1.76
C VAL A 169 -8.96 -9.83 2.19
N PHE A 170 -9.65 -8.91 1.52
CA PHE A 170 -11.05 -8.61 1.80
C PHE A 170 -11.93 -9.86 1.69
N ILE A 171 -11.80 -10.62 0.59
CA ILE A 171 -12.56 -11.85 0.38
C ILE A 171 -12.20 -12.89 1.44
N THR A 172 -10.93 -13.06 1.82
CA THR A 172 -10.57 -13.99 2.90
C THR A 172 -11.20 -13.61 4.22
N LEU A 173 -11.11 -12.34 4.63
CA LEU A 173 -11.70 -11.90 5.89
C LEU A 173 -13.23 -12.07 5.86
N LEU A 174 -13.87 -11.79 4.72
CA LEU A 174 -15.29 -12.03 4.55
C LEU A 174 -15.62 -13.53 4.63
N ALA A 175 -14.82 -14.39 4.01
CA ALA A 175 -14.94 -15.85 4.09
C ALA A 175 -14.88 -16.35 5.53
N LEU A 176 -14.02 -15.76 6.35
CA LEU A 176 -13.89 -16.08 7.78
C LEU A 176 -15.10 -15.63 8.60
N VAL A 177 -15.66 -14.45 8.29
CA VAL A 177 -16.89 -13.96 8.92
C VAL A 177 -18.07 -14.89 8.64
N ILE A 178 -18.29 -15.22 7.37
CA ILE A 178 -19.47 -16.00 6.95
C ILE A 178 -19.23 -17.51 6.92
N GLN A 179 -18.02 -17.96 7.29
CA GLN A 179 -17.59 -19.35 7.29
C GLN A 179 -17.83 -20.07 5.95
N SER A 180 -17.56 -19.39 4.82
CA SER A 180 -17.82 -19.91 3.47
C SER A 180 -16.56 -20.47 2.80
N PRO A 181 -16.48 -21.79 2.56
CA PRO A 181 -15.37 -22.39 1.81
C PRO A 181 -15.26 -21.87 0.38
N ALA A 182 -16.39 -21.52 -0.26
CA ALA A 182 -16.39 -21.01 -1.63
C ALA A 182 -15.67 -19.66 -1.73
N LEU A 183 -15.90 -18.74 -0.78
CA LEU A 183 -15.17 -17.48 -0.72
C LEU A 183 -13.67 -17.69 -0.48
N MET A 184 -13.29 -18.67 0.34
CA MET A 184 -11.88 -19.00 0.55
C MET A 184 -11.20 -19.42 -0.77
N THR A 185 -11.88 -20.22 -1.59
CA THR A 185 -11.39 -20.59 -2.93
C THR A 185 -11.25 -19.37 -3.83
N TYR A 186 -12.22 -18.46 -3.85
CA TYR A 186 -12.11 -17.21 -4.63
C TYR A 186 -10.97 -16.31 -4.16
N ALA A 187 -10.71 -16.24 -2.85
CA ALA A 187 -9.56 -15.52 -2.32
C ALA A 187 -8.24 -16.17 -2.77
N ALA A 188 -8.14 -17.51 -2.77
CA ALA A 188 -6.96 -18.21 -3.30
C ALA A 188 -6.71 -17.87 -4.78
N TRP A 189 -7.77 -17.87 -5.60
CA TRP A 189 -7.68 -17.45 -7.01
C TRP A 189 -7.25 -16.00 -7.15
N ALA A 190 -7.77 -15.09 -6.32
CA ALA A 190 -7.37 -13.69 -6.33
C ALA A 190 -5.88 -13.51 -5.97
N PHE A 191 -5.37 -14.24 -4.97
CA PHE A 191 -3.94 -14.27 -4.67
C PHE A 191 -3.11 -14.85 -5.82
N GLY A 192 -3.57 -15.94 -6.43
CA GLY A 192 -2.92 -16.55 -7.61
C GLY A 192 -2.84 -15.61 -8.81
N LEU A 193 -3.92 -14.88 -9.09
CA LEU A 193 -3.93 -13.84 -10.12
C LEU A 193 -2.97 -12.70 -9.75
N ALA A 194 -3.00 -12.23 -8.49
CA ALA A 194 -2.07 -11.19 -8.04
C ALA A 194 -0.61 -11.60 -8.26
N ILE A 195 -0.25 -12.85 -7.95
CA ILE A 195 1.05 -13.45 -8.24
C ILE A 195 1.36 -13.38 -9.74
N GLY A 196 0.44 -13.83 -10.60
CA GLY A 196 0.61 -13.78 -12.05
C GLY A 196 0.86 -12.37 -12.58
N PHE A 197 0.07 -11.40 -12.13
CA PHE A 197 0.22 -9.98 -12.46
C PHE A 197 1.53 -9.38 -11.92
N ALA A 198 1.97 -9.81 -10.74
CA ALA A 198 3.26 -9.41 -10.20
C ALA A 198 4.41 -9.91 -11.08
N ILE A 199 4.35 -11.16 -11.53
CA ILE A 199 5.34 -11.75 -12.43
C ILE A 199 5.35 -11.01 -13.78
N MET A 200 4.18 -10.76 -14.38
CA MET A 200 4.07 -9.97 -15.61
C MET A 200 4.63 -8.54 -15.45
N SER A 201 4.42 -7.93 -14.28
CA SER A 201 5.00 -6.62 -13.96
C SER A 201 6.52 -6.66 -13.93
N LEU A 202 7.12 -7.72 -13.37
CA LEU A 202 8.57 -7.90 -13.32
C LEU A 202 9.15 -8.10 -14.73
N PHE A 203 8.52 -8.94 -15.57
CA PHE A 203 9.02 -9.20 -16.93
C PHE A 203 8.84 -8.02 -17.88
N SER A 204 7.69 -7.36 -17.87
CA SER A 204 7.39 -6.29 -18.84
C SER A 204 8.26 -5.05 -18.67
N HIS A 205 8.81 -4.81 -17.49
CA HIS A 205 9.63 -3.63 -17.20
C HIS A 205 11.02 -3.97 -16.63
N GLY A 206 11.40 -5.26 -16.71
CA GLY A 206 12.71 -5.80 -16.39
C GLY A 206 12.97 -6.10 -14.90
N LEU A 207 13.82 -7.09 -14.65
CA LEU A 207 14.79 -7.02 -13.56
C LEU A 207 15.65 -5.76 -13.74
#